data_AF-A0A4T0V4P2-F1
#
_entry.id   AF-A0A4T0V4P2-F1
#
_cell.length_a   1.000
_cell.length_b   1.000
_cell.length_c   1.000
_cell.angle_alpha   90.00
_cell.angle_beta   90.00
_cell.angle_gamma   90.00
#
_symmetry.space_group_name_H-M   'P 1'
#
loop_
_entity.id
_entity.type
_entity.pdbx_description
1 polymer ?
#
loop_
_entity_poly.entity_id
_entity_poly.type
_entity_poly.pdbx_seq_one_letter_code
_entity_poly.pdbx_strand_id
1 'polypeptide(L)'
;MKPDSRFYFTGSAVLTLFFLLTGQWLLLVLPFFVMLYGVFVADREQYEAMDEMAMQMLVPQASRPAMLSHERFECHELLFVHAGCPVYRYLYARQVRWALAGAAGEVECEGDAITVFPGFVYQRSPA
;
A
#
# COMPACT_ATOMS: atom_id res chain seq x y z
N MET A 1 27.65 15.11 -3.48
CA MET A 1 27.12 13.88 -2.85
C MET A 1 26.52 14.27 -1.50
N LYS A 2 25.22 14.05 -1.28
CA LYS A 2 24.62 14.27 0.05
C LYS A 2 25.02 13.10 0.95
N PRO A 3 25.51 13.34 2.18
CA PRO A 3 25.82 12.27 3.11
C PRO A 3 24.51 11.63 3.59
N ASP A 4 24.30 10.38 3.18
CA ASP A 4 23.16 9.53 3.51
C ASP A 4 23.41 8.83 4.87
N SER A 5 22.35 8.42 5.58
CA SER A 5 22.46 7.67 6.85
C SER A 5 23.44 6.49 6.79
N ARG A 6 23.55 5.81 5.64
CA ARG A 6 24.50 4.71 5.40
C ARG A 6 25.97 5.13 5.53
N PHE A 7 26.29 6.37 5.15
CA PHE A 7 27.65 6.91 5.24
C PHE A 7 28.08 7.08 6.70
N TYR A 8 27.19 7.61 7.54
CA TYR A 8 27.45 7.79 8.97
C TYR A 8 27.57 6.45 9.70
N PHE A 9 26.72 5.49 9.35
CA PHE A 9 26.78 4.16 9.96
C PHE A 9 28.10 3.44 9.61
N THR A 10 28.47 3.43 8.33
CA THR A 10 29.71 2.81 7.85
C THR A 10 30.94 3.51 8.43
N GLY A 11 30.94 4.86 8.45
CA GLY A 11 32.01 5.65 9.05
C GLY A 11 32.18 5.40 10.55
N SER A 12 31.08 5.32 11.29
CA SER A 12 31.12 5.00 12.72
C SER A 12 31.66 3.60 13.00
N ALA A 13 31.30 2.60 12.18
CA ALA A 13 31.77 1.23 12.33
C ALA A 13 33.29 1.12 12.08
N VAL A 14 33.80 1.78 11.03
CA VAL A 14 35.23 1.80 10.72
C VAL A 14 36.03 2.53 11.81
N LEU A 15 35.56 3.69 12.28
CA LEU A 15 36.22 4.40 13.40
C LEU A 15 36.21 3.56 14.68
N THR A 16 35.09 2.89 14.97
CA THR A 16 34.98 2.02 16.14
C THR A 16 36.02 0.92 16.06
N LEU A 17 36.11 0.20 14.95
CA LEU A 17 37.08 -0.88 14.77
C LEU A 17 38.53 -0.37 14.89
N PHE A 18 38.83 0.78 14.29
CA PHE A 18 40.15 1.40 14.34
C PHE A 18 40.57 1.77 15.77
N PHE A 19 39.69 2.42 16.55
CA PHE A 19 39.98 2.79 17.93
C PHE A 19 40.03 1.59 18.88
N LEU A 20 39.26 0.53 18.60
CA LEU A 20 39.31 -0.71 19.35
C LEU A 20 40.63 -1.46 19.13
N LEU A 21 41.09 -1.53 17.87
CA LEU A 21 42.37 -2.16 17.50
C LEU A 21 43.59 -1.38 18.02
N THR A 22 43.50 -0.05 18.10
CA THR A 22 44.58 0.80 18.62
C THR A 22 44.55 0.95 20.14
N GLY A 23 43.58 0.35 20.85
CA GLY A 23 43.45 0.42 22.30
C GLY A 23 43.06 1.80 22.83
N GLN A 24 42.52 2.68 21.98
CA GLN A 24 42.16 4.05 22.32
C GLN A 24 40.69 4.16 22.77
N TRP A 25 40.37 3.52 23.89
CA TRP A 25 39.00 3.38 24.40
C TRP A 25 38.26 4.70 24.65
N LEU A 26 38.97 5.74 25.09
CA LEU A 26 38.39 7.07 25.33
C LEU A 26 37.87 7.72 24.03
N LEU A 27 38.46 7.39 22.88
CA LEU A 27 38.07 7.95 21.58
C LEU A 27 36.86 7.25 20.97
N LEU A 28 36.36 6.15 21.56
CA LEU A 28 35.11 5.48 21.15
C LEU A 28 33.86 6.36 21.32
N VAL A 29 33.95 7.41 22.13
CA VAL A 29 32.88 8.41 22.25
C VAL A 29 32.62 9.10 20.89
N LEU A 30 33.65 9.26 20.07
CA LEU A 30 33.56 9.93 18.77
C LEU A 30 32.72 9.13 17.75
N PRO A 31 33.01 7.83 17.45
CA PRO A 31 32.15 7.04 16.60
C PRO A 31 30.74 6.84 17.18
N PHE A 32 30.58 6.84 18.51
CA PHE A 32 29.25 6.81 19.12
C PHE A 32 28.40 8.02 18.72
N PHE A 33 28.96 9.23 18.78
CA PHE A 33 28.24 10.43 18.33
C PHE A 33 27.99 10.43 16.81
N VAL A 34 28.92 9.92 16.01
CA VAL A 34 28.74 9.78 14.55
C VAL A 34 27.60 8.81 14.24
N MET A 35 27.51 7.69 14.97
CA MET A 35 26.43 6.73 14.85
C MET A 35 25.08 7.36 15.24
N LEU A 36 25.04 8.09 16.35
CA LEU A 36 23.83 8.77 16.83
C LEU A 36 23.33 9.81 15.82
N TYR A 37 24.25 10.56 15.20
CA TYR A 37 23.92 11.46 14.11
C TYR A 37 23.38 10.69 12.88
N GLY A 38 23.97 9.55 12.54
CA GLY A 38 23.47 8.68 11.47
C GLY A 38 22.04 8.19 11.71
N VAL A 39 21.68 7.87 12.96
CA VAL A 39 20.31 7.50 13.35
C VAL A 39 19.36 8.67 13.16
N PHE A 40 19.75 9.88 13.55
CA PHE A 40 18.91 11.07 13.35
C PHE A 40 18.66 11.37 11.86
N VAL A 41 19.67 11.16 11.01
CA VAL A 41 19.51 11.30 9.55
C VAL A 41 18.58 10.20 8.99
N ALA A 42 18.75 8.96 9.42
CA ALA A 42 17.88 7.85 9.01
C ALA A 42 16.41 8.07 9.39
N ASP A 43 16.17 8.61 10.58
CA ASP A 43 14.82 8.93 11.06
C ASP A 43 14.16 9.97 10.16
N ARG A 44 14.90 11.02 9.76
CA ARG A 44 14.38 12.03 8.81
C ARG A 44 14.10 11.46 7.43
N GLU A 45 14.99 10.60 6.91
CA GLU A 45 14.77 9.89 5.64
C GLU A 45 13.50 9.03 5.69
N GLN A 46 13.22 8.38 6.84
CA GLN A 46 12.00 7.60 7.05
C GLN A 46 10.74 8.45 7.10
N TYR A 47 10.76 9.61 7.77
CA TYR A 47 9.60 10.53 7.79
C TYR A 47 9.27 11.06 6.41
N GLU A 48 10.27 11.45 5.61
CA GLU A 48 10.05 11.92 4.24
C GLU A 48 9.43 10.82 3.35
N ALA A 49 9.91 9.58 3.47
CA ALA A 49 9.35 8.45 2.73
C ALA A 49 7.92 8.10 3.16
N MET A 50 7.61 8.26 4.46
CA MET A 50 6.29 7.96 5.00
C MET A 50 5.23 9.00 4.59
N ASP A 51 5.60 10.28 4.46
CA ASP A 51 4.71 11.34 4.00
C ASP A 51 4.27 11.13 2.53
N GLU A 52 5.21 10.70 1.67
CA GLU A 52 4.90 10.39 0.28
C GLU A 52 3.94 9.19 0.16
N MET A 53 4.17 8.14 0.96
CA MET A 53 3.29 6.96 0.98
C MET A 53 1.91 7.29 1.59
N ALA A 54 1.86 8.13 2.62
CA ALA A 54 0.61 8.58 3.23
C ALA A 54 -0.21 9.45 2.25
N MET A 55 0.44 10.35 1.50
CA MET A 55 -0.22 11.11 0.44
C MET A 55 -0.79 10.21 -0.65
N GLN A 56 -0.07 9.16 -1.06
CA GLN A 56 -0.58 8.19 -2.05
C GLN A 56 -1.82 7.42 -1.57
N MET A 57 -1.97 7.19 -0.27
CA MET A 57 -3.16 6.58 0.31
C MET A 57 -4.33 7.55 0.49
N LEU A 58 -4.05 8.85 0.67
CA LEU A 58 -5.05 9.89 0.91
C LEU A 58 -5.58 10.52 -0.39
N VAL A 59 -4.82 10.51 -1.48
CA VAL A 59 -5.30 10.98 -2.79
C VAL A 59 -6.29 9.95 -3.32
N PRO A 60 -7.59 10.29 -3.45
CA PRO A 60 -8.54 9.43 -4.12
C PRO A 60 -8.02 9.22 -5.55
N GLN A 61 -7.66 7.99 -5.91
CA GLN A 61 -7.31 7.67 -7.29
C GLN A 61 -8.54 8.00 -8.14
N ALA A 62 -8.48 9.12 -8.87
CA ALA A 62 -9.56 9.66 -9.70
C ALA A 62 -10.04 8.67 -10.80
N SER A 63 -9.30 7.58 -10.99
CA SER A 63 -9.56 6.52 -11.96
C SER A 63 -10.27 5.29 -11.39
N ARG A 64 -10.60 5.23 -10.09
CA ARG A 64 -11.45 4.14 -9.58
C ARG A 64 -12.92 4.53 -9.73
N PRO A 65 -13.71 3.84 -10.60
CA PRO A 65 -15.14 4.10 -10.69
C PRO A 65 -15.78 3.92 -9.32
N ALA A 66 -16.69 4.82 -8.97
CA ALA A 66 -17.35 4.83 -7.67
C ALA A 66 -17.97 3.45 -7.40
N MET A 67 -17.39 2.72 -6.45
CA MET A 67 -17.83 1.36 -6.12
C MET A 67 -19.21 1.43 -5.49
N LEU A 68 -20.16 0.69 -6.05
CA LEU A 68 -21.48 0.57 -5.47
C LEU A 68 -21.45 -0.38 -4.26
N SER A 69 -22.23 -0.05 -3.23
CA SER A 69 -22.44 -0.94 -2.08
C SER A 69 -23.40 -2.06 -2.46
N HIS A 70 -23.13 -3.26 -1.94
CA HIS A 70 -23.99 -4.44 -2.07
C HIS A 70 -25.42 -4.22 -1.54
N GLU A 71 -25.61 -3.31 -0.58
CA GLU A 71 -26.92 -3.01 0.02
C GLU A 71 -27.97 -2.50 -0.98
N ARG A 72 -27.54 -2.08 -2.17
CA ARG A 72 -28.43 -1.56 -3.23
C ARG A 72 -28.98 -2.65 -4.15
N PHE A 73 -28.57 -3.91 -3.97
CA PHE A 73 -28.88 -5.01 -4.87
C PHE A 73 -29.52 -6.18 -4.13
N GLU A 74 -30.51 -6.80 -4.77
CA GLU A 74 -30.98 -8.13 -4.38
C GLU A 74 -29.94 -9.16 -4.84
N CYS A 75 -29.27 -9.78 -3.88
CA CYS A 75 -28.12 -10.65 -4.11
C CYS A 75 -28.55 -12.12 -4.23
N HIS A 76 -28.12 -12.80 -5.29
CA HIS A 76 -28.49 -14.18 -5.59
C HIS A 76 -27.28 -15.04 -5.90
N GLU A 77 -27.31 -16.30 -5.43
CA GLU A 77 -26.24 -17.29 -5.56
C GLU A 77 -24.89 -16.78 -4.98
N LEU A 78 -24.71 -16.93 -3.66
CA LEU A 78 -23.43 -16.65 -3.01
C LEU A 78 -22.37 -17.60 -3.57
N LEU A 79 -21.26 -17.05 -4.07
CA LEU A 79 -20.14 -17.82 -4.59
C LEU A 79 -19.04 -18.00 -3.54
N PHE A 80 -18.58 -16.89 -2.95
CA PHE A 80 -17.48 -16.88 -1.98
C PHE A 80 -17.47 -15.59 -1.15
N VAL A 81 -16.55 -15.50 -0.20
CA VAL A 81 -16.32 -14.29 0.61
C VAL A 81 -14.92 -13.76 0.30
N HIS A 82 -14.82 -12.46 0.00
CA HIS A 82 -13.55 -11.78 -0.29
C HIS A 82 -13.41 -10.53 0.60
N ALA A 83 -12.28 -10.38 1.29
CA ALA A 83 -12.03 -9.28 2.22
C ALA A 83 -13.18 -9.07 3.25
N GLY A 84 -13.79 -10.16 3.72
CA GLY A 84 -14.91 -10.13 4.66
C GLY A 84 -16.27 -9.78 4.03
N CYS A 85 -16.35 -9.61 2.70
CA CYS A 85 -17.58 -9.30 1.99
C CYS A 85 -18.07 -10.47 1.13
N PRO A 86 -19.36 -10.81 1.15
CA PRO A 86 -19.93 -11.84 0.30
C PRO A 86 -19.93 -11.40 -1.16
N VAL A 87 -19.55 -12.31 -2.06
CA VAL A 87 -19.55 -12.12 -3.51
C VAL A 87 -20.59 -13.05 -4.13
N TYR A 88 -21.54 -12.47 -4.85
CA TYR A 88 -22.67 -13.17 -5.44
C TYR A 88 -22.50 -13.33 -6.94
N ARG A 89 -23.10 -14.36 -7.53
CA ARG A 89 -23.08 -14.56 -8.97
C ARG A 89 -23.97 -13.56 -9.69
N TYR A 90 -25.11 -13.24 -9.10
CA TYR A 90 -26.09 -12.33 -9.68
C TYR A 90 -26.50 -11.24 -8.70
N LEU A 91 -26.57 -10.02 -9.21
CA LEU A 91 -27.11 -8.85 -8.51
C LEU A 91 -28.30 -8.32 -9.31
N TYR A 92 -29.41 -8.04 -8.62
CA TYR A 92 -30.60 -7.47 -9.24
C TYR A 92 -30.88 -6.08 -8.71
N ALA A 93 -31.16 -5.14 -9.61
CA ALA A 93 -31.64 -3.81 -9.27
C ALA A 93 -32.68 -3.34 -10.29
N ARG A 94 -33.90 -3.00 -9.82
CA ARG A 94 -34.98 -2.42 -10.64
C ARG A 94 -35.19 -3.14 -12.00
N GLN A 95 -35.31 -4.47 -11.97
CA GLN A 95 -35.47 -5.36 -13.13
C GLN A 95 -34.24 -5.54 -14.03
N VAL A 96 -33.08 -4.99 -13.66
CA VAL A 96 -31.82 -5.26 -14.36
C VAL A 96 -31.05 -6.33 -13.60
N ARG A 97 -30.63 -7.37 -14.33
CA ARG A 97 -29.77 -8.44 -13.84
C ARG A 97 -28.31 -8.13 -14.20
N TRP A 98 -27.44 -8.27 -13.22
CA TRP A 98 -26.00 -8.09 -13.36
C TRP A 98 -25.31 -9.41 -13.00
N ALA A 99 -24.48 -9.93 -13.89
CA ALA A 99 -23.75 -11.18 -13.68
C ALA A 99 -22.26 -10.89 -13.40
N LEU A 100 -21.68 -11.62 -12.46
CA LEU A 100 -20.27 -11.48 -12.11
C LEU A 100 -19.39 -11.76 -13.33
N ALA A 101 -18.58 -10.78 -13.73
CA ALA A 101 -17.63 -10.89 -14.84
C ALA A 101 -16.22 -11.21 -14.33
N GLY A 102 -15.80 -10.65 -13.19
CA GLY A 102 -14.50 -10.91 -12.58
C GLY A 102 -14.01 -9.77 -11.68
N ALA A 103 -12.72 -9.76 -11.35
CA ALA A 103 -12.12 -8.70 -10.55
C ALA A 103 -11.82 -7.45 -11.40
N ALA A 104 -11.93 -6.26 -10.79
CA ALA A 104 -11.58 -5.01 -11.44
C ALA A 104 -10.08 -4.98 -11.80
N GLY A 105 -9.77 -4.78 -13.08
CA GLY A 105 -8.41 -4.80 -13.62
C GLY A 105 -8.02 -6.09 -14.35
N GLU A 106 -8.78 -7.18 -14.17
CA GLU A 106 -8.60 -8.44 -14.90
C GLU A 106 -9.55 -8.59 -16.09
N VAL A 107 -10.63 -7.81 -16.12
CA VAL A 107 -11.68 -7.89 -17.12
C VAL A 107 -11.76 -6.59 -17.92
N GLU A 108 -11.70 -6.70 -19.24
CA GLU A 108 -11.99 -5.58 -20.14
C GLU A 108 -13.50 -5.25 -20.06
N CYS A 109 -13.82 -4.08 -19.53
CA CYS A 109 -15.20 -3.64 -19.37
C CYS A 109 -15.73 -3.12 -20.71
N GLU A 110 -16.33 -4.00 -21.51
CA GLU A 110 -17.10 -3.58 -22.69
C GLU A 110 -18.60 -3.46 -22.35
N GLY A 111 -19.18 -2.27 -22.59
CA GLY A 111 -20.62 -2.02 -22.44
C GLY A 111 -21.09 -1.56 -21.06
N ASP A 112 -22.32 -1.96 -20.69
CA ASP A 112 -23.00 -1.57 -19.44
C ASP A 112 -22.52 -2.48 -18.29
N ALA A 113 -21.50 -2.02 -17.56
CA ALA A 113 -20.87 -2.73 -16.45
C ALA A 113 -20.80 -1.85 -15.18
N ILE A 114 -20.92 -2.49 -14.03
CA ILE A 114 -20.82 -1.85 -12.71
C ILE A 114 -19.72 -2.48 -11.88
N THR A 115 -19.06 -1.68 -11.05
CA THR A 115 -18.11 -2.17 -10.06
C THR A 115 -18.74 -2.12 -8.68
N VAL A 116 -18.75 -3.26 -8.00
CA VAL A 116 -19.35 -3.42 -6.67
C VAL A 116 -18.25 -3.77 -5.67
N PHE A 117 -18.28 -3.14 -4.50
CA PHE A 117 -17.32 -3.39 -3.42
C PHE A 117 -17.34 -4.87 -3.03
N PRO A 118 -16.21 -5.60 -2.91
CA PRO A 118 -14.85 -5.09 -2.72
C PRO A 118 -14.01 -4.97 -4.01
N GLY A 119 -14.61 -4.67 -5.16
CA GLY A 119 -13.90 -4.43 -6.42
C GLY A 119 -14.15 -5.50 -7.48
N PHE A 120 -15.33 -6.11 -7.47
CA PHE A 120 -15.76 -7.03 -8.53
C PHE A 120 -16.60 -6.30 -9.57
N VAL A 121 -16.39 -6.66 -10.82
CA VAL A 121 -17.12 -6.13 -11.97
C VAL A 121 -18.28 -7.05 -12.30
N TYR A 122 -19.45 -6.47 -12.50
CA TYR A 122 -20.63 -7.14 -12.98
C TYR A 122 -21.07 -6.55 -14.31
N GLN A 123 -21.36 -7.41 -15.27
CA GLN A 123 -21.86 -7.00 -16.58
C GLN A 123 -23.38 -7.20 -16.63
N ARG A 124 -24.06 -6.30 -17.31
CA ARG A 124 -25.50 -6.44 -17.53
C ARG A 124 -25.77 -7.71 -18.34
N SER A 125 -26.68 -8.53 -17.82
CA SER A 125 -27.11 -9.78 -18.46
C SER A 125 -28.59 -9.66 -18.83
N PRO A 126 -29.03 -10.11 -20.02
CA PRO A 126 -30.45 -10.26 -20.30
C PRO A 126 -31.06 -11.19 -19.24
N ALA A 127 -32.18 -10.75 -18.66
CA ALA A 127 -32.85 -11.43 -17.55
C ALA A 127 -33.26 -12.85 -17.93
#